data_AF-A0A2N2DGA6-F1
#
_entry.id   AF-A0A2N2DGA6-F1
#
_cell.length_a   1.000
_cell.length_b   1.000
_cell.length_c   1.000
_cell.angle_alpha   90.00
_cell.angle_beta   90.00
_cell.angle_gamma   90.00
#
_symmetry.space_group_name_H-M   'P 1'
#
loop_
_entity.id
_entity.type
_entity.pdbx_description
1 polymer ?
#
loop_
_entity_poly.entity_id
_entity_poly.type
_entity_poly.pdbx_seq_one_letter_code
_entity_poly.pdbx_strand_id
1 'polypeptide(L)'
;MNNTIRIIYNTGLVFFALIVSLGIVGYSAAAWNTDLHSSGSIMTGNIDPVFTDVYAVTDYDRSTVDVDIWSNGGKSMFITINDACPDTQVEIKYTITNRGSVPIKFSRA
;
A
#
# COMPACT_ATOMS: atom_id res chain seq x y z
N MET A 1 -25.44 -4.96 -74.76
CA MET A 1 -25.05 -3.91 -73.79
C MET A 1 -24.78 -4.49 -72.38
N ASN A 2 -24.04 -5.59 -72.22
CA ASN A 2 -23.95 -6.29 -70.91
C ASN A 2 -22.55 -6.44 -70.29
N ASN A 3 -21.45 -6.33 -71.05
CA ASN A 3 -20.11 -6.62 -70.49
C ASN A 3 -19.44 -5.38 -69.90
N THR A 4 -19.59 -4.21 -70.50
CA THR A 4 -19.01 -2.95 -70.00
C THR A 4 -19.60 -2.52 -68.66
N ILE A 5 -20.91 -2.67 -68.46
CA ILE A 5 -21.57 -2.34 -67.19
C ILE A 5 -21.11 -3.29 -66.06
N ARG A 6 -20.94 -4.59 -66.35
CA ARG A 6 -20.42 -5.58 -65.40
C ARG A 6 -18.97 -5.30 -65.00
N ILE A 7 -18.12 -4.90 -65.93
CA ILE A 7 -16.72 -4.57 -65.68
C ILE A 7 -16.63 -3.31 -64.79
N ILE A 8 -17.45 -2.29 -65.04
CA ILE A 8 -17.50 -1.07 -64.21
C ILE A 8 -17.95 -1.40 -62.78
N TYR A 9 -18.97 -2.25 -62.63
CA TYR A 9 -19.49 -2.65 -61.32
C TYR A 9 -18.46 -3.43 -60.49
N ASN A 10 -17.78 -4.40 -61.12
CA ASN A 10 -16.76 -5.20 -60.45
C ASN A 10 -15.53 -4.35 -60.08
N THR A 11 -15.12 -3.44 -60.97
CA THR A 11 -14.01 -2.51 -60.70
C THR A 11 -14.35 -1.58 -59.53
N GLY A 12 -15.57 -1.03 -59.50
CA GLY A 12 -16.05 -0.20 -58.39
C GLY A 12 -16.07 -0.94 -57.05
N LEU A 13 -16.49 -2.21 -57.05
CA LEU A 13 -16.48 -3.06 -55.86
C LEU A 13 -15.07 -3.29 -55.30
N VAL A 14 -14.09 -3.50 -56.18
CA VAL A 14 -12.68 -3.67 -55.78
C VAL A 14 -12.13 -2.39 -55.15
N PHE A 15 -12.39 -1.22 -55.74
CA PHE A 15 -11.95 0.05 -55.17
C PHE A 15 -12.61 0.34 -53.82
N PHE A 16 -13.90 0.03 -53.68
CA PHE A 16 -14.60 0.19 -52.41
C PHE A 16 -14.01 -0.72 -51.32
N ALA A 17 -13.79 -2.00 -51.63
CA ALA A 17 -13.16 -2.94 -50.71
C ALA A 17 -11.75 -2.49 -50.30
N LEU A 18 -10.99 -1.93 -51.25
CA LEU A 18 -9.65 -1.40 -51.01
C LEU A 18 -9.69 -0.23 -50.02
N ILE A 19 -10.56 0.75 -50.24
CA ILE A 19 -10.70 1.93 -49.35
C ILE A 19 -11.05 1.51 -47.92
N VAL A 20 -11.99 0.58 -47.76
CA VAL A 20 -12.39 0.07 -46.44
C VAL A 20 -11.22 -0.63 -45.75
N SER A 21 -10.48 -1.48 -46.48
CA SER A 21 -9.34 -2.20 -45.93
C SER A 21 -8.21 -1.26 -45.47
N LEU A 22 -7.85 -0.25 -46.27
CA LEU A 22 -6.84 0.73 -45.89
C LEU A 22 -7.30 1.62 -44.73
N GLY A 23 -8.60 1.94 -44.66
CA GLY A 23 -9.17 2.69 -43.55
C GLY A 23 -9.03 1.96 -42.21
N ILE A 24 -9.31 0.65 -42.18
CA ILE A 24 -9.16 -0.17 -40.98
C ILE A 24 -7.69 -0.25 -40.57
N VAL A 25 -6.78 -0.53 -41.51
CA VAL A 25 -5.34 -0.61 -41.22
C VAL A 25 -4.80 0.72 -40.69
N GLY A 26 -5.19 1.84 -41.30
CA GLY A 26 -4.78 3.17 -40.86
C GLY A 26 -5.31 3.51 -39.46
N TYR A 27 -6.58 3.20 -39.19
CA TYR A 27 -7.16 3.40 -37.86
C TYR A 27 -6.48 2.53 -36.81
N SER A 28 -6.26 1.24 -37.07
CA SER A 28 -5.57 0.34 -36.15
C SER A 28 -4.13 0.78 -35.88
N ALA A 29 -3.41 1.24 -36.91
CA ALA A 29 -2.06 1.77 -36.74
C ALA A 29 -2.03 3.07 -35.91
N ALA A 30 -3.00 3.96 -36.12
CA ALA A 30 -3.13 5.19 -35.33
C ALA A 30 -3.62 4.93 -33.89
N ALA A 31 -4.49 3.94 -33.70
CA ALA A 31 -5.00 3.52 -32.40
C ALA A 31 -3.98 2.66 -31.62
N TRP A 32 -2.90 2.23 -32.27
CA TRP A 32 -1.82 1.53 -31.60
C TRP A 32 -1.00 2.52 -30.78
N ASN A 33 -1.48 2.82 -29.58
CA ASN A 33 -0.74 3.58 -28.60
C ASN A 33 0.32 2.65 -27.98
N THR A 34 1.60 2.93 -28.23
CA THR A 34 2.74 2.16 -27.70
C THR A 34 2.90 2.29 -26.18
N ASP A 35 2.16 3.19 -25.55
CA ASP A 35 2.17 3.37 -24.11
C ASP A 35 1.13 2.46 -23.46
N LEU A 36 1.51 1.20 -23.25
CA LEU A 36 0.95 0.36 -22.19
C LEU A 36 1.28 1.05 -20.85
N HIS A 37 0.46 2.04 -20.47
CA HIS A 37 0.47 2.63 -19.15
C HIS A 37 0.01 1.57 -18.15
N SER A 38 0.94 0.70 -17.74
CA SER A 38 0.76 -0.16 -16.57
C SER A 38 0.93 0.71 -15.33
N SER A 39 -0.15 1.37 -14.92
CA SER A 39 -0.23 2.09 -13.65
C SER A 39 -0.29 1.09 -12.49
N GLY A 40 0.87 0.60 -12.08
CA GLY A 40 1.04 -0.13 -10.83
C GLY A 40 1.46 0.84 -9.73
N SER A 41 0.70 0.91 -8.64
CA SER A 41 1.19 1.52 -7.40
C SER A 41 2.14 0.53 -6.73
N ILE A 42 3.44 0.83 -6.73
CA ILE A 42 4.42 0.04 -5.98
C ILE A 42 4.39 0.54 -4.54
N MET A 43 3.69 -0.18 -3.67
CA MET A 43 3.70 0.09 -2.23
C MET A 43 4.85 -0.69 -1.56
N THR A 44 5.66 0.01 -0.79
CA THR A 44 6.82 -0.55 -0.05
C THR A 44 6.43 -1.27 1.25
N GLY A 45 5.13 -1.38 1.55
CA GLY A 45 4.61 -1.93 2.79
C GLY A 45 4.44 -0.86 3.88
N ASN A 46 4.04 -1.27 5.09
CA ASN A 46 3.82 -0.38 6.23
C ASN A 46 4.63 -0.83 7.44
N ILE A 47 5.10 0.13 8.25
CA ILE A 47 5.80 -0.10 9.50
C ILE A 47 4.84 0.29 10.63
N ASP A 48 4.46 -0.67 11.49
CA ASP A 48 3.47 -0.44 12.54
C ASP A 48 3.87 -1.11 13.87
N PRO A 49 4.96 -0.67 14.53
CA PRO A 49 5.31 -1.11 15.87
C PRO A 49 4.34 -0.53 16.90
N VAL A 50 3.81 -1.39 17.78
CA VAL A 50 2.90 -1.01 18.85
C VAL A 50 3.22 -1.77 20.13
N PHE A 51 3.00 -1.14 21.28
CA PHE A 51 3.01 -1.79 22.57
C PHE A 51 1.77 -2.69 22.68
N THR A 52 1.98 -3.96 23.02
CA THR A 52 0.89 -4.94 23.19
C THR A 52 0.73 -5.43 24.60
N ASP A 53 1.78 -5.32 25.39
CA ASP A 53 1.78 -5.72 26.80
C ASP A 53 2.72 -4.79 27.56
N VAL A 54 2.32 -4.45 28.79
CA VAL A 54 3.08 -3.61 29.69
C VAL A 54 2.76 -3.98 31.13
N TYR A 55 3.79 -4.07 31.95
CA TYR A 55 3.64 -4.22 33.39
C TYR A 55 4.85 -3.65 34.12
N ALA A 56 4.62 -3.19 35.35
CA ALA A 56 5.67 -2.74 36.25
C ALA A 56 5.91 -3.77 37.34
N VAL A 57 7.17 -3.87 37.74
CA VAL A 57 7.61 -4.57 38.95
C VAL A 57 8.25 -3.54 39.86
N THR A 58 7.77 -3.45 41.09
CA THR A 58 8.33 -2.58 42.13
C THR A 58 8.73 -3.46 43.31
N ASP A 59 9.89 -3.17 43.90
CA ASP A 59 10.37 -3.85 45.10
C ASP A 59 9.88 -3.17 46.39
N TYR A 60 9.07 -2.12 46.27
CA TYR A 60 8.66 -1.26 47.38
C TYR A 60 7.13 -1.16 47.51
N ASP A 61 6.59 -1.72 48.60
CA ASP A 61 5.13 -1.83 48.83
C ASP A 61 4.42 -0.48 49.07
N ARG A 62 5.16 0.59 49.35
CA ARG A 62 4.57 1.92 49.63
C ARG A 62 4.37 2.77 48.40
N SER A 63 4.99 2.43 47.27
CA SER A 63 4.87 3.18 46.03
C SER A 63 3.94 2.43 45.10
N THR A 64 2.92 3.13 44.59
CA THR A 64 1.99 2.54 43.62
C THR A 64 2.46 2.92 42.23
N VAL A 65 2.73 1.91 41.40
CA VAL A 65 3.09 2.10 39.99
C VAL A 65 1.93 1.63 39.14
N ASP A 66 1.36 2.56 38.38
CA ASP A 66 0.34 2.27 37.38
C ASP A 66 0.94 2.42 36.00
N VAL A 67 0.68 1.45 35.13
CA VAL A 67 1.19 1.44 33.76
C VAL A 67 0.08 1.02 32.81
N ASP A 68 -0.12 1.83 31.79
CA ASP A 68 -1.15 1.56 30.78
C ASP A 68 -0.66 1.90 29.37
N ILE A 69 -1.22 1.22 28.39
CA ILE A 69 -0.98 1.45 26.97
C ILE A 69 -2.04 2.44 26.48
N TRP A 70 -1.60 3.55 25.88
CA TRP A 70 -2.51 4.57 25.42
C TRP A 70 -3.39 4.07 24.27
N SER A 71 -4.64 4.54 24.25
CA SER A 71 -5.66 4.16 23.26
C SER A 71 -5.41 4.68 21.84
N ASN A 72 -4.23 5.25 21.56
CA ASN A 72 -3.79 5.73 20.23
C ASN A 72 -3.31 4.57 19.34
N GLY A 73 -3.94 3.40 19.47
CA GLY A 73 -3.50 2.18 18.81
C GLY A 73 -2.21 1.59 19.39
N GLY A 74 -1.84 1.94 20.63
CA GLY A 74 -0.67 1.37 21.31
C GLY A 74 0.66 1.98 20.89
N LYS A 75 0.67 3.24 20.46
CA LYS A 75 1.91 3.96 20.07
C LYS A 75 2.61 4.63 21.25
N SER A 76 1.94 4.73 22.38
CA SER A 76 2.47 5.36 23.58
C SER A 76 2.05 4.56 24.80
N MET A 77 2.85 4.65 25.85
CA MET A 77 2.56 4.09 27.17
C MET A 77 2.67 5.19 28.21
N PHE A 78 1.87 5.09 29.27
CA PHE A 78 1.89 5.99 30.41
C PHE A 78 2.35 5.23 31.63
N ILE A 79 3.23 5.87 32.40
CA ILE A 79 3.75 5.34 33.65
C ILE A 79 3.47 6.41 34.69
N THR A 80 2.69 6.05 35.70
CA THR A 80 2.36 6.92 36.82
C THR A 80 2.90 6.29 38.09
N ILE A 81 3.79 7.00 38.78
CA ILE A 81 4.36 6.55 40.05
C ILE A 81 3.82 7.47 41.14
N ASN A 82 3.00 6.92 42.02
CA ASN A 82 2.45 7.61 43.18
C ASN A 82 3.22 7.21 44.45
N ASP A 83 3.36 8.15 45.38
CA ASP A 83 4.03 7.94 46.66
C ASP A 83 5.46 7.40 46.51
N ALA A 84 6.18 7.91 45.51
CA ALA A 84 7.59 7.58 45.30
C ALA A 84 8.42 7.97 46.52
N CYS A 85 9.05 6.99 47.16
CA CYS A 85 9.98 7.19 48.26
C CYS A 85 11.43 7.28 47.76
N PRO A 86 12.34 7.92 48.52
CA PRO A 86 13.77 7.75 48.28
C PRO A 86 14.12 6.26 48.18
N ASP A 87 15.00 5.92 47.23
CA ASP A 87 15.44 4.55 46.90
C ASP A 87 14.40 3.61 46.26
N THR A 88 13.22 4.11 45.87
CA THR A 88 12.25 3.30 45.11
C THR A 88 12.83 2.94 43.74
N GLN A 89 12.91 1.64 43.44
CA GLN A 89 13.28 1.11 42.12
C GLN A 89 12.07 0.50 41.45
N VAL A 90 11.84 0.88 40.20
CA VAL A 90 10.74 0.40 39.37
C VAL A 90 11.32 -0.18 38.09
N GLU A 91 11.06 -1.45 37.84
CA GLU A 91 11.39 -2.13 36.59
C GLU A 91 10.16 -2.14 35.68
N ILE A 92 10.29 -1.61 34.47
CA ILE A 92 9.19 -1.53 33.50
C ILE A 92 9.45 -2.54 32.39
N LYS A 93 8.53 -3.50 32.25
CA LYS A 93 8.58 -4.54 31.22
C LYS A 93 7.49 -4.28 30.20
N TYR A 94 7.85 -4.34 28.93
CA TYR A 94 6.93 -4.11 27.83
C TYR A 94 7.24 -5.00 26.63
N THR A 95 6.21 -5.28 25.84
CA THR A 95 6.32 -6.02 24.60
C THR A 95 5.94 -5.12 23.43
N ILE A 96 6.83 -5.03 22.42
CA ILE A 96 6.55 -4.35 21.17
C ILE A 96 6.29 -5.38 20.09
N THR A 97 5.14 -5.27 19.44
CA THR A 97 4.76 -6.09 18.29
C THR A 97 4.71 -5.22 17.04
N ASN A 98 5.35 -5.66 15.96
CA ASN A 98 5.18 -5.04 14.66
C ASN A 98 3.95 -5.63 13.95
N ARG A 99 2.90 -4.84 13.80
CA ARG A 99 1.71 -5.19 13.00
C ARG A 99 1.87 -4.83 11.52
N GLY A 100 2.98 -4.19 11.16
CA GLY A 100 3.30 -3.81 9.80
C GLY A 100 3.79 -4.98 8.95
N SER A 101 3.89 -4.76 7.64
CA SER A 101 4.40 -5.74 6.68
C SER A 101 5.92 -5.70 6.50
N VAL A 102 6.58 -4.66 7.01
CA VAL A 102 8.02 -4.46 6.88
C VAL A 102 8.73 -4.85 8.19
N PRO A 103 9.71 -5.76 8.19
CA PRO A 103 10.50 -6.12 9.37
C PRO A 103 11.23 -4.91 9.98
N ILE A 104 11.34 -4.89 11.31
CA ILE A 104 11.99 -3.80 12.04
C ILE A 104 13.08 -4.30 12.98
N LYS A 105 14.07 -3.45 13.24
CA LYS A 105 15.12 -3.65 14.24
C LYS A 105 15.17 -2.43 15.15
N PHE A 106 15.28 -2.67 16.45
CA PHE A 106 15.44 -1.59 17.43
C PHE A 106 16.93 -1.26 17.61
N SER A 107 17.23 0.04 17.70
CA SER A 107 18.55 0.55 18.10
C SER A 107 18.37 1.42 19.34
N ARG A 108 19.24 1.23 20.33
CA ARG A 108 19.35 2.13 21.47
C ARG A 108 20.13 3.37 21.01
N ALA A 109 19.62 4.56 21.34
CA ALA A 109 20.36 5.82 21.15
C ALA A 109 21.37 6.02 22.28
#